data_AF-A0A645C2B2-F1
#
_entry.id   AF-A0A645C2B2-F1
#
_cell.length_a   1.000
_cell.length_b   1.000
_cell.length_c   1.000
_cell.angle_alpha   90.00
_cell.angle_beta   90.00
_cell.angle_gamma   90.00
#
_symmetry.space_group_name_H-M   'P 1'
#
loop_
_entity.id
_entity.type
_entity.pdbx_description
1 polymer ?
#
loop_
_entity_poly.entity_id
_entity_poly.type
_entity_poly.pdbx_seq_one_letter_code
_entity_poly.pdbx_strand_id
1 'polypeptide(L)'
;MWLGSWSFFLWLDWQKALIFIIVPQLHGLHWLLATNYLQHAHADGRPLTRAQRSTPGIELNYARNFEGLVNPLLFNIGLHTAHHECPHAHWSDLSGLHERIYRQRVTPSLNEGGLLPYMGRVFVLGLVWPAARTKPQMPTDAVK
;
A
#
# COMPACT_ATOMS: atom_id res chain seq x y z
N MET A 1 -24.87 -6.15 -10.39
CA MET A 1 -24.13 -7.12 -11.22
C MET A 1 -23.49 -8.22 -10.37
N TRP A 2 -22.61 -7.92 -9.39
CA TRP A 2 -21.95 -8.93 -8.56
C TRP A 2 -22.89 -9.70 -7.60
N LEU A 3 -23.84 -9.01 -6.94
CA LEU A 3 -24.85 -9.67 -6.09
C LEU A 3 -25.68 -10.71 -6.86
N GLY A 4 -26.04 -10.41 -8.11
CA GLY A 4 -26.76 -11.37 -8.97
C GLY A 4 -25.92 -12.61 -9.29
N SER A 5 -24.63 -12.43 -9.56
CA SER A 5 -23.68 -13.53 -9.74
C SER A 5 -23.54 -14.37 -8.47
N TRP A 6 -23.43 -13.74 -7.30
CA TRP A 6 -23.35 -14.45 -6.02
C TRP A 6 -24.61 -15.26 -5.74
N SER A 7 -25.80 -14.66 -5.90
CA SER A 7 -27.07 -15.36 -5.73
C SER A 7 -27.20 -16.55 -6.66
N PHE A 8 -26.80 -16.40 -7.93
CA PHE A 8 -26.81 -17.49 -8.91
C PHE A 8 -25.91 -18.66 -8.50
N PHE A 9 -24.65 -18.39 -8.10
CA PHE A 9 -23.74 -19.45 -7.71
C PHE A 9 -24.09 -20.07 -6.35
N LEU A 10 -24.59 -19.29 -5.39
CA LEU A 10 -25.10 -19.80 -4.12
C LEU A 10 -26.28 -20.74 -4.32
N TRP A 11 -27.17 -20.41 -5.27
CA TRP A 11 -28.29 -21.26 -5.65
C TRP A 11 -27.81 -22.56 -6.32
N LEU A 12 -26.78 -22.49 -7.19
CA LEU A 12 -26.23 -23.65 -7.88
C LEU A 12 -25.52 -24.63 -6.94
N ASP A 13 -24.61 -24.14 -6.12
CA ASP A 13 -23.90 -24.90 -5.08
C ASP A 13 -23.27 -23.93 -4.08
N TRP A 14 -23.91 -23.78 -2.92
CA TRP A 14 -23.47 -22.80 -1.93
C TRP A 14 -22.06 -23.07 -1.37
N GLN A 15 -21.64 -24.34 -1.24
CA GLN A 15 -20.32 -24.67 -0.71
C GLN A 15 -19.23 -24.25 -1.70
N LYS A 16 -19.40 -24.63 -2.97
CA LYS A 16 -18.46 -24.25 -4.04
C LYS A 16 -18.47 -22.74 -4.27
N ALA A 17 -19.63 -22.10 -4.22
CA ALA A 17 -19.74 -20.65 -4.34
C ALA A 17 -18.98 -19.91 -3.24
N LEU A 18 -19.09 -20.37 -1.99
CA LEU A 18 -18.33 -19.78 -0.88
C LEU A 18 -16.82 -19.97 -1.08
N ILE A 19 -16.36 -21.21 -1.34
CA ILE A 19 -14.93 -21.55 -1.37
C ILE A 19 -14.22 -20.93 -2.58
N PHE A 20 -14.84 -20.96 -3.76
CA PHE A 20 -14.15 -20.60 -5.01
C PHE A 20 -14.45 -19.18 -5.50
N ILE A 21 -15.52 -18.54 -5.01
CA ILE A 21 -15.98 -17.25 -5.54
C ILE A 21 -16.01 -16.21 -4.43
N ILE A 22 -16.91 -16.38 -3.46
CA ILE A 22 -17.24 -15.32 -2.51
C ILE A 22 -16.10 -15.07 -1.53
N VAL A 23 -15.58 -16.11 -0.88
CA VAL A 23 -14.47 -15.94 0.09
C VAL A 23 -13.21 -15.40 -0.59
N PRO A 24 -12.75 -15.94 -1.74
CA PRO A 24 -11.60 -15.36 -2.45
C PRO A 24 -11.80 -13.90 -2.87
N GLN A 25 -12.99 -13.55 -3.36
CA GLN A 25 -13.29 -12.15 -3.74
C GLN A 25 -13.28 -11.22 -2.54
N LEU A 26 -13.93 -11.60 -1.43
CA LEU A 26 -13.94 -10.83 -0.20
C LEU A 26 -12.54 -10.71 0.41
N HIS A 27 -11.77 -11.80 0.41
CA HIS A 27 -10.39 -11.80 0.86
C HIS A 27 -9.53 -10.85 0.01
N GLY A 28 -9.63 -10.95 -1.31
CA GLY A 28 -8.92 -10.06 -2.24
C GLY A 28 -9.30 -8.59 -2.03
N LEU A 29 -10.60 -8.29 -1.91
CA LEU A 29 -11.10 -6.94 -1.67
C LEU A 29 -10.61 -6.39 -0.32
N HIS A 30 -10.72 -7.18 0.74
CA HIS A 30 -10.28 -6.79 2.08
C HIS A 30 -8.79 -6.42 2.07
N TRP A 31 -7.95 -7.30 1.52
CA TRP A 31 -6.51 -7.05 1.50
C TRP A 31 -6.11 -5.94 0.55
N LEU A 32 -6.78 -5.77 -0.59
CA LEU A 32 -6.54 -4.64 -1.48
C LEU A 32 -6.79 -3.30 -0.78
N LEU A 33 -7.92 -3.16 -0.07
CA LEU A 33 -8.22 -1.93 0.68
C LEU A 33 -7.30 -1.77 1.88
N ALA A 34 -7.07 -2.84 2.64
CA ALA A 34 -6.24 -2.79 3.84
C ALA A 34 -4.80 -2.39 3.50
N THR A 35 -4.18 -3.01 2.50
CA THR A 35 -2.81 -2.65 2.10
C THR A 35 -2.75 -1.25 1.51
N ASN A 36 -3.72 -0.85 0.69
CA ASN A 36 -3.80 0.52 0.18
C ASN A 36 -3.85 1.54 1.33
N TYR A 37 -4.67 1.29 2.35
CA TYR A 37 -4.72 2.12 3.55
C TYR A 37 -3.36 2.16 4.27
N LEU A 38 -2.73 1.01 4.50
CA LEU A 38 -1.41 0.94 5.17
C LEU A 38 -0.30 1.63 4.36
N GLN A 39 -0.42 1.66 3.04
CA GLN A 39 0.48 2.40 2.16
C GLN A 39 0.30 3.92 2.25
N HIS A 40 -0.77 4.43 2.85
CA HIS A 40 -1.00 5.87 3.08
C HIS A 40 -1.07 6.26 4.56
N ALA A 41 -1.18 5.29 5.47
CA ALA A 41 -1.26 5.54 6.89
C ALA A 41 -0.03 6.31 7.40
N HIS A 42 -0.25 7.45 8.06
CA HIS A 42 0.80 8.34 8.56
C HIS A 42 1.74 8.95 7.49
N ALA A 43 1.38 8.85 6.21
CA ALA A 43 2.04 9.58 5.13
C ALA A 43 1.62 11.07 5.12
N ASP A 44 2.34 11.90 4.38
CA ASP A 44 1.98 13.30 4.14
C ASP A 44 1.06 13.42 2.92
N GLY A 45 -0.26 13.46 3.17
CA GLY A 45 -1.28 13.48 2.11
C GLY A 45 -1.51 14.85 1.47
N ARG A 46 -0.74 15.90 1.82
CA ARG A 46 -0.94 17.22 1.23
C ARG A 46 -0.67 17.18 -0.28
N PRO A 47 -1.48 17.87 -1.10
CA PRO A 47 -1.31 17.81 -2.55
C PRO A 47 -0.01 18.49 -2.97
N LEU A 48 0.79 17.76 -3.75
CA LEU A 48 1.93 18.33 -4.47
C LEU A 48 1.52 18.59 -5.92
N THR A 49 1.79 19.81 -6.40
CA THR A 49 1.69 20.12 -7.82
C THR A 49 2.64 19.24 -8.64
N ARG A 50 2.35 19.06 -9.93
CA ARG A 50 3.25 18.33 -10.83
C ARG A 50 4.67 18.92 -10.86
N ALA A 51 4.78 20.25 -10.81
CA ALA A 51 6.08 20.93 -10.78
C ALA A 51 6.87 20.58 -9.50
N GLN A 52 6.21 20.62 -8.34
CA GLN A 52 6.84 20.24 -7.06
C GLN A 52 7.30 18.77 -7.08
N ARG A 53 6.49 17.86 -7.60
CA ARG A 53 6.86 16.44 -7.71
C ARG A 53 8.07 16.18 -8.60
N SER A 54 8.32 17.03 -9.60
CA SER A 54 9.51 16.94 -10.45
C SER A 54 10.73 17.71 -9.92
N THR A 55 10.59 18.45 -8.81
CA THR A 55 11.67 19.30 -8.28
C THR A 55 12.62 18.46 -7.40
N PRO A 56 13.95 18.45 -7.69
CA PRO A 56 14.93 17.80 -6.83
C PRO A 56 14.89 18.36 -5.39
N GLY A 57 15.03 17.50 -4.39
CA GLY A 57 14.98 17.88 -2.98
C GLY A 57 13.57 17.98 -2.39
N ILE A 58 12.50 17.93 -3.21
CA ILE A 58 11.14 17.75 -2.70
C ILE A 58 10.88 16.26 -2.45
N GLU A 59 10.58 15.94 -1.19
CA GLU A 59 10.23 14.60 -0.74
C GLU A 59 8.82 14.19 -1.19
N LEU A 60 8.64 12.90 -1.47
CA LEU A 60 7.40 12.29 -1.94
C LEU A 60 6.78 11.42 -0.85
N ASN A 61 6.55 12.02 0.32
CA ASN A 61 6.11 11.32 1.52
C ASN A 61 4.60 11.01 1.58
N TYR A 62 3.87 11.11 0.47
CA TYR A 62 2.43 10.81 0.40
C TYR A 62 2.10 9.31 0.34
N ALA A 63 3.11 8.46 0.25
CA ALA A 63 2.98 7.00 0.19
C ALA A 63 4.12 6.29 0.94
N ARG A 64 3.83 5.09 1.45
CA ARG A 64 4.75 4.13 2.07
C ARG A 64 5.00 2.97 1.12
N ASN A 65 6.26 2.56 1.03
CA ASN A 65 6.73 1.41 0.29
C ASN A 65 6.91 0.19 1.21
N PHE A 66 6.66 -0.99 0.66
CA PHE A 66 6.92 -2.28 1.29
C PHE A 66 7.84 -3.10 0.36
N GLU A 67 9.14 -3.18 0.67
CA GLU A 67 10.20 -3.70 -0.21
C GLU A 67 10.33 -5.24 -0.21
N GLY A 68 9.47 -5.96 0.54
CA GLY A 68 9.60 -7.39 0.78
C GLY A 68 8.86 -8.31 -0.21
N LEU A 69 8.52 -9.52 0.26
CA LEU A 69 7.92 -10.61 -0.54
C LEU A 69 6.56 -10.28 -1.19
N VAL A 70 5.93 -9.17 -0.80
CA VAL A 70 4.70 -8.69 -1.44
C VAL A 70 4.91 -8.38 -2.93
N ASN A 71 6.12 -7.94 -3.31
CA ASN A 71 6.43 -7.46 -4.64
C ASN A 71 6.44 -8.56 -5.73
N PRO A 72 7.18 -9.68 -5.58
CA PRO A 72 7.12 -10.75 -6.57
C PRO A 72 5.72 -11.41 -6.67
N LEU A 73 4.93 -11.39 -5.60
CA LEU A 73 3.60 -12.03 -5.57
C LEU A 73 2.49 -11.14 -6.16
N LEU A 74 2.60 -9.82 -5.99
CA LEU A 74 1.57 -8.85 -6.34
C LEU A 74 2.11 -7.77 -7.28
N PHE A 75 2.93 -8.16 -8.26
CA PHE A 75 3.36 -7.29 -9.36
C PHE A 75 3.99 -5.96 -8.89
N ASN A 76 4.90 -6.03 -7.92
CA ASN A 76 5.61 -4.88 -7.35
C ASN A 76 4.70 -3.77 -6.79
N ILE A 77 3.45 -4.07 -6.44
CA ILE A 77 2.50 -3.10 -5.87
C ILE A 77 2.98 -2.51 -4.53
N GLY A 78 3.89 -3.19 -3.83
CA GLY A 78 4.49 -2.69 -2.59
C GLY A 78 5.35 -1.45 -2.81
N LEU A 79 5.89 -1.23 -4.02
CA LEU A 79 6.69 -0.07 -4.40
C LEU A 79 5.78 1.13 -4.77
N HIS A 80 4.95 1.53 -3.80
CA HIS A 80 3.79 2.39 -4.00
C HIS A 80 4.14 3.78 -4.53
N THR A 81 5.24 4.39 -4.08
CA THR A 81 5.66 5.71 -4.59
C THR A 81 5.99 5.64 -6.07
N ALA A 82 6.75 4.62 -6.50
CA ALA A 82 7.07 4.41 -7.91
C ALA A 82 5.79 4.12 -8.73
N HIS A 83 4.86 3.35 -8.17
CA HIS A 83 3.57 3.07 -8.80
C HIS A 83 2.73 4.34 -9.02
N HIS A 84 2.67 5.24 -8.02
CA HIS A 84 1.94 6.52 -8.13
C HIS A 84 2.57 7.49 -9.12
N GLU A 85 3.91 7.56 -9.17
CA GLU A 85 4.61 8.51 -10.04
C GLU A 85 4.74 8.02 -11.48
N CYS A 86 4.76 6.70 -11.68
CA CYS A 86 4.85 6.05 -12.98
C CYS A 86 3.69 5.05 -13.20
N PRO A 87 2.42 5.49 -13.19
CA PRO A 87 1.27 4.58 -13.25
C PRO A 87 1.15 3.82 -14.58
N HIS A 88 1.83 4.28 -15.63
CA HIS A 88 1.87 3.62 -16.94
C HIS A 88 3.10 2.71 -17.12
N ALA A 89 4.03 2.67 -16.17
CA ALA A 89 5.17 1.76 -16.25
C ALA A 89 4.69 0.32 -16.14
N HIS A 90 5.35 -0.59 -16.85
CA HIS A 90 5.11 -2.00 -16.64
C HIS A 90 5.55 -2.38 -15.22
N TRP A 91 4.81 -3.26 -14.57
CA TRP A 91 5.04 -3.59 -13.16
C TRP A 91 6.47 -4.11 -12.89
N SER A 92 7.08 -4.80 -13.86
CA SER A 92 8.47 -5.28 -13.73
C SER A 92 9.50 -4.16 -13.64
N ASP A 93 9.20 -2.99 -14.19
CA ASP A 93 10.13 -1.86 -14.23
C ASP A 93 10.12 -1.05 -12.93
N LEU A 94 9.09 -1.22 -12.10
CA LEU A 94 8.90 -0.50 -10.85
C LEU A 94 10.05 -0.71 -9.87
N SER A 95 10.62 -1.92 -9.79
CA SER A 95 11.78 -2.19 -8.92
C SER A 95 12.98 -1.35 -9.31
N GLY A 96 13.26 -1.23 -10.62
CA GLY A 96 14.36 -0.40 -11.11
C GLY A 96 14.11 1.10 -10.89
N LEU A 97 12.87 1.56 -11.06
CA LEU A 97 12.48 2.94 -10.79
C LEU A 97 12.57 3.28 -9.30
N HIS A 98 12.11 2.37 -8.43
CA HIS A 98 12.19 2.51 -6.99
C HIS A 98 13.63 2.68 -6.53
N GLU A 99 14.50 1.74 -6.86
CA GLU A 99 15.89 1.74 -6.41
C GLU A 99 16.69 2.97 -6.91
N ARG A 100 16.50 3.35 -8.18
CA ARG A 100 17.31 4.42 -8.79
C ARG A 100 16.81 5.82 -8.50
N ILE A 101 15.50 6.00 -8.32
CA ILE A 101 14.86 7.33 -8.31
C ILE A 101 14.08 7.55 -7.03
N TYR A 102 13.12 6.69 -6.72
CA TYR A 102 12.06 7.03 -5.75
C TYR A 102 12.41 6.70 -4.31
N ARG A 103 13.19 5.63 -4.05
CA ARG A 103 13.54 5.21 -2.70
C ARG A 103 14.18 6.32 -1.88
N GLN A 104 15.11 7.07 -2.49
CA GLN A 104 15.82 8.19 -1.85
C GLN A 104 15.01 9.49 -1.76
N ARG A 105 13.86 9.57 -2.44
CA ARG A 105 12.95 10.72 -2.38
C ARG A 105 11.86 10.56 -1.33
N VAL A 106 11.87 9.44 -0.62
CA VAL A 106 10.91 9.09 0.42
C VAL A 106 11.67 8.97 1.73
N THR A 107 11.14 9.58 2.80
CA THR A 107 11.74 9.48 4.13
C THR A 107 11.94 8.01 4.53
N PRO A 108 13.06 7.63 5.19
CA PRO A 108 13.34 6.24 5.53
C PRO A 108 12.23 5.53 6.32
N SER A 109 11.46 6.25 7.15
CA SER A 109 10.33 5.68 7.90
C SER A 109 9.12 5.26 7.05
N LEU A 110 9.10 5.63 5.77
CA LEU A 110 8.10 5.21 4.80
C LEU A 110 8.66 4.16 3.81
N ASN A 111 9.91 3.73 3.93
CA ASN A 111 10.45 2.59 3.18
C ASN A 111 10.57 1.38 4.13
N GLU A 112 9.49 0.60 4.24
CA GLU A 112 9.45 -0.58 5.10
C GLU A 112 10.01 -1.81 4.39
N GLY A 113 10.74 -2.66 5.13
CA GLY A 113 11.30 -3.89 4.57
C GLY A 113 10.24 -4.93 4.13
N GLY A 114 9.00 -4.85 4.62
CA GLY A 114 7.91 -5.72 4.17
C GLY A 114 6.62 -5.55 4.97
N LEU A 115 5.49 -5.93 4.36
CA LEU A 115 4.15 -5.74 4.93
C LEU A 115 3.93 -6.54 6.23
N LEU A 116 4.26 -7.84 6.25
CA LEU A 116 4.02 -8.67 7.44
C LEU A 116 4.90 -8.29 8.64
N PRO A 117 6.22 -8.06 8.49
CA PRO A 117 7.04 -7.53 9.58
C PRO A 117 6.54 -6.17 10.08
N TYR A 118 6.11 -5.29 9.18
CA TYR A 118 5.47 -4.03 9.54
C TYR A 118 4.23 -4.24 10.39
N MET A 119 3.31 -5.11 9.97
CA MET A 119 2.08 -5.38 10.71
C MET A 119 2.38 -5.96 12.10
N GLY A 120 3.32 -6.92 12.20
CA GLY A 120 3.75 -7.46 13.48
C GLY A 120 4.35 -6.38 14.39
N ARG A 121 5.24 -5.53 13.85
CA ARG A 121 5.82 -4.43 14.61
C ARG A 121 4.78 -3.41 15.07
N VAL A 122 3.90 -2.95 14.18
CA VAL A 122 2.99 -1.84 14.46
C VAL A 122 1.76 -2.28 15.25
N PHE A 123 1.14 -3.41 14.88
CA PHE A 123 -0.13 -3.84 15.46
C PHE A 123 0.00 -4.84 16.60
N VAL A 124 1.14 -5.54 16.73
CA VAL A 124 1.38 -6.46 17.85
C VAL A 124 2.33 -5.81 18.85
N LEU A 125 3.57 -5.53 18.46
CA LEU A 125 4.54 -4.91 19.37
C LEU A 125 4.11 -3.51 19.79
N GLY A 126 3.49 -2.74 18.88
CA GLY A 126 2.98 -1.40 19.16
C GLY A 126 1.88 -1.33 20.23
N LEU A 127 1.25 -2.47 20.62
CA LEU A 127 0.29 -2.49 21.72
C LEU A 127 0.96 -2.20 23.06
N VAL A 128 2.18 -2.72 23.26
CA VAL A 128 2.92 -2.64 24.52
C VAL A 128 4.17 -1.75 24.43
N TRP A 129 4.66 -1.47 23.22
CA TRP A 129 5.85 -0.65 22.99
C TRP A 129 5.52 0.53 22.04
N PRO A 130 5.27 1.74 22.57
CA PRO A 130 4.91 2.90 21.75
C PRO A 130 5.92 3.26 20.65
N ALA A 131 7.22 3.09 20.88
CA ALA A 131 8.25 3.35 19.87
C ALA A 131 8.20 2.39 18.67
N ALA A 132 7.50 1.25 18.76
CA ALA A 132 7.29 0.36 17.61
C ALA A 132 6.21 0.89 16.65
N ARG A 133 5.41 1.89 17.05
CA ARG A 133 4.39 2.51 16.21
C ARG A 133 5.01 3.46 15.18
N THR A 134 4.30 3.69 14.08
CA THR A 134 4.64 4.72 13.10
C THR A 134 4.24 6.12 13.58
N LYS A 135 4.89 7.16 13.05
CA LYS A 135 4.56 8.57 13.33
C LYS A 135 4.04 9.27 12.07
N PRO A 136 3.04 10.17 12.18
CA PRO A 136 2.59 11.00 11.07
C PRO A 136 3.73 11.80 10.45
N GLN A 137 3.77 11.86 9.11
CA GLN A 137 4.67 12.74 8.37
C GLN A 137 4.03 14.10 8.06
N MET A 138 2.72 14.25 8.21
CA MET A 138 2.08 15.57 8.07
C MET A 138 2.55 16.52 9.19
N PRO A 139 2.92 17.77 8.85
CA PRO A 139 3.19 18.81 9.84
C PRO A 139 1.98 19.06 10.74
N THR A 140 2.24 19.34 12.02
CA THR A 140 1.19 19.53 13.04
C THR A 140 0.31 20.74 12.78
N ASP A 141 0.81 21.73 12.06
CA ASP A 141 0.13 22.96 11.67
C ASP A 141 -0.70 22.83 10.39
N ALA A 142 -0.59 21.69 9.68
CA ALA A 142 -1.37 21.42 8.47
C ALA A 142 -2.81 20.97 8.75
N VAL A 143 -3.15 20.64 9.99
CA VAL A 143 -4.50 20.30 10.44
C VAL A 143 -5.07 21.52 11.18
N LYS A 144 -5.59 22.48 10.42
CA LYS A 144 -6.38 23.61 10.94
C LYS A 144 -7.68 23.71 10.17
#